data_AF-A0A9N7KUH9-F1
#
_entry.id   AF-A0A9N7KUH9-F1
#
_cell.length_a   1.000
_cell.length_b   1.000
_cell.length_c   1.000
_cell.angle_alpha   90.00
_cell.angle_beta   90.00
_cell.angle_gamma   90.00
#
_symmetry.space_group_name_H-M   'P 1'
#
loop_
_entity.id
_entity.type
_entity.pdbx_description
1 polymer ?
#
loop_
_entity_poly.entity_id
_entity_poly.type
_entity_poly.pdbx_seq_one_letter_code
_entity_poly.pdbx_strand_id
1 'polypeptide(L)'
;MPLPMDGVTHYAMQSPFGWQLKWERHTEFSTFTFVSPRDDTDYFNDLAIHGVPADWLSLLAGKRFHAVRMELLSGHAAAAVSADLRHWLDGPILVGSDVLGGGKVYCDWNVRADGYMRILAIDEDFREEQGGRLLQRLYEIETYRMMALLALPVARSLGRELDDIHASLQELMRAMDARRAGEDDAGLLDRLTELAVRVESLSGHSGRFSASRAYERIVLARIQELREQRIEGMPTISEFMERRFGPAMETCRSVWSRHEQIAARVARAVDLLRTRVNLTQERDVTRLLAGLERTARNQLHLQHAVEGLSVAAISYYVLSIAAAGLKALHVVKLPVDPELAEGLLILPVVLIVFGIIKRSRTQKSNESHVQAISAGRA
;
A
#
# COMPACT_ATOMS: atom_id res chain seq x y z
N MET A 1 5.45 17.25 -45.93
CA MET A 1 6.63 17.30 -45.04
C MET A 1 7.05 15.86 -44.75
N PRO A 2 8.35 15.53 -44.71
CA PRO A 2 8.80 14.17 -44.41
C PRO A 2 8.42 13.78 -42.99
N LEU A 3 7.82 12.60 -42.82
CA LEU A 3 7.45 12.08 -41.51
C LEU A 3 8.69 11.59 -40.76
N PRO A 4 8.77 11.75 -39.42
CA PRO A 4 9.82 11.13 -38.63
C PRO A 4 9.75 9.61 -38.79
N MET A 5 10.92 8.95 -38.80
CA MET A 5 11.00 7.49 -38.85
C MET A 5 10.41 6.87 -37.58
N ASP A 6 9.91 5.64 -37.70
CA ASP A 6 9.38 4.89 -36.56
C ASP A 6 10.43 4.73 -35.46
N GLY A 7 10.01 4.95 -34.21
CA GLY A 7 10.87 4.84 -33.02
C GLY A 7 11.59 6.12 -32.61
N VAL A 8 11.60 7.16 -33.44
CA VAL A 8 12.24 8.45 -33.11
C VAL A 8 11.51 9.17 -31.96
N THR A 9 12.28 9.73 -31.02
CA THR A 9 11.77 10.50 -29.87
C THR A 9 12.05 12.00 -29.95
N HIS A 10 12.82 12.45 -30.93
CA HIS A 10 13.10 13.86 -31.19
C HIS A 10 13.18 14.11 -32.69
N TYR A 11 12.56 15.20 -33.16
CA TYR A 11 12.60 15.62 -34.55
C TYR A 11 12.71 17.13 -34.63
N ALA A 12 13.62 17.63 -35.47
CA ALA A 12 13.77 19.05 -35.77
C ALA A 12 13.66 19.26 -37.28
N MET A 13 12.96 20.31 -37.69
CA MET A 13 12.73 20.64 -39.08
C MET A 13 12.71 22.15 -39.30
N GLN A 14 13.32 22.58 -40.40
CA GLN A 14 13.14 23.92 -40.95
C GLN A 14 12.01 23.87 -41.99
N SER A 15 11.03 24.77 -41.87
CA SER A 15 9.96 24.93 -42.85
C SER A 15 10.43 25.76 -44.04
N PRO A 16 9.92 25.49 -45.26
CA PRO A 16 10.09 26.39 -46.41
C PRO A 16 9.56 27.81 -46.16
N PHE A 17 8.67 27.99 -45.17
CA PHE A 17 8.04 29.26 -44.81
C PHE A 17 8.81 30.02 -43.72
N GLY A 18 10.06 29.66 -43.42
CA GLY A 18 10.95 30.42 -42.52
C GLY A 18 10.84 30.09 -41.03
N TRP A 19 9.83 29.31 -40.62
CA TRP A 19 9.70 28.83 -39.24
C TRP A 19 10.43 27.50 -39.02
N GLN A 20 10.78 27.20 -37.77
CA GLN A 20 11.36 25.93 -37.33
C GLN A 20 10.38 25.21 -36.42
N LEU A 21 10.35 23.88 -36.51
CA LEU A 21 9.64 23.01 -35.58
C LEU A 21 10.64 22.09 -34.89
N LYS A 22 10.52 22.03 -33.56
CA LYS A 22 11.12 20.98 -32.73
C LYS A 22 10.00 20.17 -32.08
N TRP A 23 10.03 18.86 -32.27
CA TRP A 23 9.13 17.90 -31.62
C TRP A 23 9.94 16.98 -30.71
N GLU A 24 9.47 16.81 -29.48
CA GLU A 24 10.03 15.82 -28.54
C GLU A 24 8.91 14.94 -27.99
N ARG A 25 9.12 13.62 -28.03
CA ARG A 25 8.23 12.61 -27.47
C ARG A 25 8.79 12.14 -26.14
N HIS A 26 8.07 12.44 -25.08
CA HIS A 26 8.32 11.96 -23.74
C HIS A 26 7.41 10.76 -23.44
N THR A 27 7.62 10.11 -22.29
CA THR A 27 6.80 8.95 -21.87
C THR A 27 5.33 9.32 -21.69
N GLU A 28 5.04 10.50 -21.14
CA GLU A 28 3.66 10.92 -20.79
C GLU A 28 3.09 12.02 -21.71
N PHE A 29 3.92 12.73 -22.46
CA PHE A 29 3.50 13.88 -23.27
C PHE A 29 4.39 14.08 -24.50
N SER A 30 3.98 14.98 -25.38
CA SER A 30 4.81 15.45 -26.49
C SER A 30 4.86 16.98 -26.49
N THR A 31 6.00 17.54 -26.81
CA THR A 31 6.18 18.98 -26.97
C THR A 31 6.33 19.32 -28.44
N PHE A 32 5.72 20.43 -28.87
CA PHE A 32 5.88 21.00 -30.20
C PHE A 32 6.27 22.45 -30.01
N THR A 33 7.52 22.77 -30.36
CA THR A 33 8.06 24.13 -30.26
C THR A 33 8.21 24.69 -31.65
N PHE A 34 7.48 25.77 -31.91
CA PHE A 34 7.57 26.53 -33.16
C PHE A 34 8.41 27.78 -32.92
N VAL A 35 9.37 28.04 -33.79
CA VAL A 35 10.25 29.21 -33.71
C VAL A 35 10.18 29.95 -35.02
N SER A 36 10.06 31.27 -34.98
CA SER A 36 10.07 32.12 -36.18
C SER A 36 10.83 33.40 -35.89
N PRO A 37 11.67 33.87 -36.84
CA PRO A 37 12.19 35.22 -36.76
C PRO A 37 11.02 36.22 -36.86
N ARG A 38 11.16 37.35 -36.18
CA ARG A 38 10.19 38.45 -36.20
C ARG A 38 10.91 39.75 -36.57
N ASP A 39 10.26 40.55 -37.39
CA ASP A 39 10.71 41.87 -37.86
C ASP A 39 9.70 43.00 -37.55
N ASP A 40 8.56 42.66 -36.95
CA ASP A 40 7.54 43.61 -36.49
C ASP A 40 7.53 43.78 -34.95
N THR A 41 6.57 44.58 -34.47
CA THR A 41 6.35 44.83 -33.04
C THR A 41 5.03 44.23 -32.52
N ASP A 42 4.39 43.32 -33.26
CA ASP A 42 3.13 42.68 -32.87
C ASP A 42 3.40 41.40 -32.08
N TYR A 43 3.96 41.56 -30.89
CA TYR A 43 4.47 40.46 -30.07
C TYR A 43 3.35 39.55 -29.52
N PHE A 44 3.70 38.29 -29.24
CA PHE A 44 2.80 37.30 -28.65
C PHE A 44 1.56 36.98 -29.47
N ASN A 45 1.67 37.02 -30.80
CA ASN A 45 0.65 36.60 -31.76
C ASN A 45 0.93 35.18 -32.32
N ASP A 46 0.19 34.77 -33.35
CA ASP A 46 0.29 33.44 -33.97
C ASP A 46 1.37 33.30 -35.05
N LEU A 47 2.33 34.24 -35.13
CA LEU A 47 3.39 34.25 -36.14
C LEU A 47 4.05 32.88 -36.34
N ALA A 48 4.46 32.24 -35.24
CA ALA A 48 5.18 30.97 -35.26
C ALA A 48 4.35 29.78 -35.78
N ILE A 49 3.01 29.89 -35.79
CA ILE A 49 2.11 28.82 -36.21
C ILE A 49 1.28 29.16 -37.46
N HIS A 50 1.40 30.36 -38.04
CA HIS A 50 0.62 30.76 -39.22
C HIS A 50 0.77 29.81 -40.43
N GLY A 51 1.94 29.21 -40.61
CA GLY A 51 2.19 28.25 -41.71
C GLY A 51 1.88 26.80 -41.38
N VAL A 52 1.31 26.51 -40.19
CA VAL A 52 0.96 25.16 -39.77
C VAL A 52 -0.46 24.84 -40.24
N PRO A 53 -0.68 23.69 -40.91
CA PRO A 53 -2.01 23.30 -41.38
C PRO A 53 -3.05 23.27 -40.25
N ALA A 54 -4.18 23.95 -40.47
CA ALA A 54 -5.23 24.10 -39.44
C ALA A 54 -5.89 22.76 -39.07
N ASP A 55 -6.02 21.86 -40.05
CA ASP A 55 -6.46 20.47 -39.85
C ASP A 55 -5.51 19.71 -38.93
N TRP A 56 -4.19 19.91 -39.04
CA TRP A 56 -3.22 19.31 -38.13
C TRP A 56 -3.36 19.85 -36.70
N LEU A 57 -3.48 21.17 -36.53
CA LEU A 57 -3.71 21.77 -35.21
C LEU A 57 -5.01 21.28 -34.56
N SER A 58 -6.05 21.02 -35.36
CA SER A 58 -7.32 20.50 -34.86
C SER A 58 -7.18 19.10 -34.23
N LEU A 59 -6.20 18.29 -34.63
CA LEU A 59 -5.92 16.98 -34.03
C LEU A 59 -5.41 17.07 -32.58
N LEU A 60 -4.93 18.25 -32.17
CA LEU A 60 -4.46 18.54 -30.82
C LEU A 60 -5.56 19.13 -29.91
N ALA A 61 -6.73 19.43 -30.46
CA ALA A 61 -7.86 19.95 -29.69
C ALA A 61 -8.24 18.96 -28.57
N GLY A 62 -8.42 19.47 -27.35
CA GLY A 62 -8.69 18.67 -26.16
C GLY A 62 -7.51 17.87 -25.59
N LYS A 63 -6.35 17.85 -26.26
CA LYS A 63 -5.14 17.16 -25.79
C LYS A 63 -4.08 18.12 -25.25
N ARG A 64 -4.11 19.38 -25.67
CA ARG A 64 -3.20 20.43 -25.19
C ARG A 64 -3.54 20.78 -23.74
N PHE A 65 -2.65 20.44 -22.81
CA PHE A 65 -2.81 20.78 -21.39
C PHE A 65 -2.18 22.12 -21.01
N HIS A 66 -1.29 22.67 -21.84
CA HIS A 66 -0.64 23.95 -21.62
C HIS A 66 0.02 24.50 -22.91
N ALA A 67 0.21 25.83 -23.01
CA ALA A 67 0.90 26.49 -24.11
C ALA A 67 1.58 27.82 -23.68
N VAL A 68 2.81 28.07 -24.17
CA VAL A 68 3.53 29.35 -24.00
C VAL A 68 3.78 30.01 -25.34
N ARG A 69 3.69 31.34 -25.36
CA ARG A 69 4.36 32.17 -26.36
C ARG A 69 5.55 32.87 -25.71
N MET A 70 6.71 32.74 -26.32
CA MET A 70 7.93 33.42 -25.86
C MET A 70 8.44 34.35 -26.94
N GLU A 71 8.88 35.53 -26.54
CA GLU A 71 9.53 36.50 -27.41
C GLU A 71 10.94 36.75 -26.86
N LEU A 72 11.95 36.62 -27.72
CA LEU A 72 13.34 36.91 -27.40
C LEU A 72 13.74 38.19 -28.15
N LEU A 73 13.94 39.28 -27.41
CA LEU A 73 14.20 40.60 -27.97
C LEU A 73 15.59 41.12 -27.58
N SER A 74 16.17 41.95 -28.43
CA SER A 74 17.43 42.66 -28.16
C SER A 74 17.37 44.09 -28.67
N GLY A 75 18.34 44.92 -28.26
CA GLY A 75 18.49 46.29 -28.75
C GLY A 75 17.27 47.20 -28.57
N HIS A 76 16.90 47.95 -29.60
CA HIS A 76 15.82 48.95 -29.54
C HIS A 76 14.45 48.33 -29.25
N ALA A 77 14.17 47.12 -29.77
CA ALA A 77 12.94 46.39 -29.51
C ALA A 77 12.80 46.05 -28.02
N ALA A 78 13.88 45.56 -27.40
CA ALA A 78 13.92 45.28 -25.97
C ALA A 78 13.69 46.54 -25.12
N ALA A 79 14.31 47.67 -25.48
CA ALA A 79 14.14 48.93 -24.78
C ALA A 79 12.68 49.43 -24.83
N ALA A 80 12.04 49.36 -26.01
CA ALA A 80 10.65 49.77 -26.19
C ALA A 80 9.68 48.91 -25.37
N VAL A 81 9.84 47.58 -25.40
CA VAL A 81 8.98 46.66 -24.64
C VAL A 81 9.21 46.78 -23.13
N SER A 82 10.45 47.01 -22.70
CA SER A 82 10.75 47.19 -21.27
C SER A 82 10.14 48.45 -20.68
N ALA A 83 9.94 49.50 -21.50
CA ALA A 83 9.31 50.75 -21.06
C ALA A 83 7.81 50.57 -20.75
N ASP A 84 7.14 49.60 -21.37
CA ASP A 84 5.73 49.30 -21.15
C ASP A 84 5.47 47.78 -21.08
N LEU A 85 6.12 47.12 -20.10
CA LEU A 85 5.96 45.68 -19.89
C LEU A 85 4.50 45.27 -19.65
N ARG A 86 3.71 46.14 -19.01
CA ARG A 86 2.32 45.85 -18.64
C ARG A 86 1.38 45.78 -19.83
N HIS A 87 1.70 46.44 -20.94
CA HIS A 87 0.97 46.27 -22.18
C HIS A 87 0.99 44.80 -22.66
N TRP A 88 2.12 44.12 -22.48
CA TRP A 88 2.33 42.75 -22.96
C TRP A 88 2.05 41.70 -21.88
N LEU A 89 2.34 42.05 -20.62
CA LEU A 89 2.25 41.23 -19.41
C LEU A 89 1.33 41.91 -18.38
N ASP A 90 0.03 41.77 -18.59
CA ASP A 90 -1.05 42.40 -17.83
C ASP A 90 -1.52 41.60 -16.59
N GLY A 91 -0.86 40.49 -16.25
CA GLY A 91 -1.22 39.71 -15.07
C GLY A 91 -1.02 40.47 -13.74
N PRO A 92 -1.65 39.99 -12.66
CA PRO A 92 -1.69 40.70 -11.38
C PRO A 92 -0.33 40.76 -10.69
N ILE A 93 0.54 39.77 -10.92
CA ILE A 93 1.90 39.71 -10.38
C ILE A 93 2.85 39.58 -11.56
N LEU A 94 3.64 40.63 -11.77
CA LEU A 94 4.74 40.60 -12.72
C LEU A 94 5.97 40.01 -12.04
N VAL A 95 6.55 38.98 -12.65
CA VAL A 95 7.76 38.29 -12.21
C VAL A 95 8.89 38.72 -13.13
N GLY A 96 10.04 39.04 -12.56
CA GLY A 96 11.18 39.57 -13.30
C GLY A 96 12.51 39.14 -12.69
N SER A 97 13.48 38.76 -13.52
CA SER A 97 14.83 38.43 -13.06
C SER A 97 15.89 38.71 -14.11
N ASP A 98 17.05 39.18 -13.66
CA ASP A 98 18.29 39.11 -14.42
C ASP A 98 18.75 37.65 -14.48
N VAL A 99 19.17 37.15 -15.64
CA VAL A 99 19.51 35.73 -15.84
C VAL A 99 20.81 35.58 -16.61
N LEU A 100 21.55 34.52 -16.30
CA LEU A 100 22.76 34.08 -17.01
C LEU A 100 23.88 35.14 -17.16
N GLY A 101 23.78 36.28 -16.49
CA GLY A 101 24.77 37.38 -16.53
C GLY A 101 24.74 38.22 -17.81
N GLY A 102 23.68 38.16 -18.61
CA GLY A 102 23.59 38.87 -19.90
C GLY A 102 22.18 38.97 -20.47
N GLY A 103 21.14 38.80 -19.66
CA GLY A 103 19.78 38.97 -20.12
C GLY A 103 18.77 39.06 -18.99
N LYS A 104 17.51 39.28 -19.35
CA LYS A 104 16.39 39.43 -18.41
C LYS A 104 15.22 38.54 -18.84
N VAL A 105 14.42 38.11 -17.89
CA VAL A 105 13.16 37.40 -18.16
C VAL A 105 12.04 38.05 -17.40
N TYR A 106 10.90 38.22 -18.07
CA TYR A 106 9.65 38.71 -17.51
C TYR A 106 8.49 37.80 -17.86
N CYS A 107 7.62 37.54 -16.89
CA CYS A 107 6.38 36.80 -17.11
C CYS A 107 5.37 37.12 -16.01
N ASP A 108 4.12 36.73 -16.19
CA ASP A 108 3.07 36.89 -15.19
C ASP A 108 2.38 35.57 -14.81
N TRP A 109 2.86 34.45 -15.40
CA TRP A 109 2.29 33.10 -15.26
C TRP A 109 0.77 33.04 -15.49
N ASN A 110 0.21 34.02 -16.21
CA ASN A 110 -1.21 34.14 -16.45
C ASN A 110 -1.57 33.56 -17.82
N VAL A 111 -2.57 32.67 -17.83
CA VAL A 111 -3.13 32.13 -19.08
C VAL A 111 -4.18 33.11 -19.57
N ARG A 112 -4.02 33.59 -20.80
CA ARG A 112 -4.93 34.56 -21.42
C ARG A 112 -6.10 33.87 -22.12
N ALA A 113 -7.02 34.66 -22.67
CA ALA A 113 -8.21 34.15 -23.37
C ALA A 113 -7.85 33.30 -24.61
N ASP A 114 -6.67 33.49 -25.20
CA ASP A 114 -6.12 32.66 -26.27
C ASP A 114 -5.58 31.30 -25.77
N GLY A 115 -5.55 31.09 -24.45
CA GLY A 115 -5.04 29.88 -23.82
C GLY A 115 -3.52 29.79 -23.77
N TYR A 116 -2.80 30.89 -24.02
CA TYR A 116 -1.35 30.96 -23.91
C TYR A 116 -0.93 31.77 -22.68
N MET A 117 0.12 31.33 -22.02
CA MET A 117 0.92 32.21 -21.18
C MET A 117 2.01 32.89 -21.99
N ARG A 118 2.51 34.02 -21.50
CA ARG A 118 3.52 34.83 -22.18
C ARG A 118 4.79 34.92 -21.33
N ILE A 119 5.94 34.77 -21.98
CA ILE A 119 7.24 35.04 -21.38
C ILE A 119 8.05 35.92 -22.31
N LEU A 120 8.55 37.02 -21.79
CA LEU A 120 9.50 37.89 -22.49
C LEU A 120 10.90 37.56 -22.01
N ALA A 121 11.80 37.26 -22.95
CA ALA A 121 13.23 37.18 -22.71
C ALA A 121 13.92 38.35 -23.41
N ILE A 122 14.83 39.01 -22.71
CA ILE A 122 15.66 40.09 -23.23
C ILE A 122 17.09 39.61 -23.26
N ASP A 123 17.69 39.72 -24.44
CA ASP A 123 19.12 39.54 -24.68
C ASP A 123 19.81 40.90 -24.56
N GLU A 124 20.65 41.05 -23.53
CA GLU A 124 21.47 42.24 -23.31
C GLU A 124 22.93 42.02 -23.73
N ASP A 125 23.47 40.83 -23.49
CA ASP A 125 24.83 40.39 -23.87
C ASP A 125 24.93 38.85 -23.83
N PHE A 126 23.96 38.13 -24.41
CA PHE A 126 24.07 36.68 -24.52
C PHE A 126 25.23 36.29 -25.45
N ARG A 127 25.96 35.28 -25.00
CA ARG A 127 27.07 34.67 -25.72
C ARG A 127 26.64 33.34 -26.30
N GLU A 128 27.10 33.06 -27.52
CA GLU A 128 26.88 31.78 -28.19
C GLU A 128 25.37 31.41 -28.17
N GLU A 129 25.04 30.17 -27.81
CA GLU A 129 23.68 29.65 -27.75
C GLU A 129 22.95 29.95 -26.42
N GLN A 130 23.36 30.99 -25.66
CA GLN A 130 22.74 31.31 -24.36
C GLN A 130 21.24 31.60 -24.47
N GLY A 131 20.81 32.38 -25.48
CA GLY A 131 19.40 32.69 -25.70
C GLY A 131 18.55 31.44 -25.95
N GLY A 132 18.99 30.55 -26.83
CA GLY A 132 18.31 29.28 -27.09
C GLY A 132 18.20 28.39 -25.85
N ARG A 133 19.30 28.26 -25.09
CA ARG A 133 19.30 27.50 -23.82
C ARG A 133 18.37 28.12 -22.77
N LEU A 134 18.30 29.44 -22.69
CA LEU A 134 17.37 30.13 -21.80
C LEU A 134 15.92 29.80 -22.15
N LEU A 135 15.54 29.97 -23.43
CA LEU A 135 14.18 29.67 -23.89
C LEU A 135 13.81 28.20 -23.61
N GLN A 136 14.71 27.27 -23.90
CA GLN A 136 14.50 25.85 -23.61
C GLN A 136 14.25 25.62 -22.11
N ARG A 137 15.05 26.22 -21.22
CA ARG A 137 14.86 26.09 -19.77
C ARG A 137 13.52 26.66 -19.32
N LEU A 138 13.10 27.80 -19.85
CA LEU A 138 11.81 28.40 -19.54
C LEU A 138 10.65 27.49 -19.99
N TYR A 139 10.75 26.87 -21.17
CA TYR A 139 9.76 25.89 -21.64
C TYR A 139 9.72 24.65 -20.73
N GLU A 140 10.89 24.15 -20.33
CA GLU A 140 11.00 23.00 -19.44
C GLU A 140 10.43 23.32 -18.05
N ILE A 141 10.72 24.50 -17.47
CA ILE A 141 10.13 24.93 -16.19
C ILE A 141 8.62 24.84 -16.26
N GLU A 142 8.01 25.43 -17.28
CA GLU A 142 6.56 25.45 -17.36
C GLU A 142 5.96 24.07 -17.65
N THR A 143 6.54 23.35 -18.61
CA THR A 143 6.06 22.01 -18.98
C THR A 143 6.10 21.07 -17.79
N TYR A 144 7.22 21.04 -17.06
CA TYR A 144 7.37 20.18 -15.89
C TYR A 144 6.60 20.68 -14.67
N ARG A 145 6.39 22.00 -14.52
CA ARG A 145 5.48 22.56 -13.50
C ARG A 145 4.07 22.02 -13.69
N MET A 146 3.55 22.09 -14.91
CA MET A 146 2.21 21.60 -15.23
C MET A 146 2.11 20.08 -15.09
N MET A 147 3.12 19.32 -15.53
CA MET A 147 3.17 17.86 -15.34
C MET A 147 3.22 17.46 -13.87
N ALA A 148 3.95 18.19 -13.04
CA ALA A 148 4.00 17.96 -11.60
C ALA A 148 2.63 18.24 -10.95
N LEU A 149 1.96 19.32 -11.36
CA LEU A 149 0.66 19.73 -10.83
C LEU A 149 -0.49 18.75 -11.15
N LEU A 150 -0.31 17.81 -12.08
CA LEU A 150 -1.29 16.74 -12.33
C LEU A 150 -1.55 15.85 -11.11
N ALA A 151 -0.61 15.77 -10.17
CA ALA A 151 -0.82 15.03 -8.92
C ALA A 151 -1.68 15.78 -7.90
N LEU A 152 -1.80 17.11 -7.98
CA LEU A 152 -2.54 17.91 -7.00
C LEU A 152 -4.04 17.56 -6.89
N PRO A 153 -4.82 17.46 -7.98
CA PRO A 153 -6.22 17.06 -7.88
C PRO A 153 -6.38 15.65 -7.32
N VAL A 154 -5.47 14.73 -7.65
CA VAL A 154 -5.41 13.36 -7.11
C VAL A 154 -5.12 13.39 -5.61
N ALA A 155 -4.17 14.21 -5.16
CA ALA A 155 -3.86 14.39 -3.74
C ALA A 155 -5.07 14.92 -2.96
N ARG A 156 -5.84 15.84 -3.53
CA ARG A 156 -7.04 16.39 -2.88
C ARG A 156 -8.18 15.37 -2.78
N SER A 157 -8.37 14.49 -3.78
CA SER A 157 -9.36 13.41 -3.67
C SER A 157 -8.90 12.35 -2.67
N LEU A 158 -7.66 11.89 -2.82
CA LEU A 158 -7.05 10.87 -1.96
C LEU A 158 -7.02 11.32 -0.49
N GLY A 159 -6.72 12.59 -0.23
CA GLY A 159 -6.72 13.14 1.12
C GLY A 159 -8.05 12.94 1.85
N ARG A 160 -9.18 13.15 1.17
CA ARG A 160 -10.52 12.94 1.74
C ARG A 160 -10.79 11.46 2.01
N GLU A 161 -10.44 10.58 1.08
CA GLU A 161 -10.61 9.13 1.27
C GLU A 161 -9.77 8.61 2.44
N LEU A 162 -8.56 9.16 2.63
CA LEU A 162 -7.70 8.84 3.77
C LEU A 162 -8.24 9.37 5.10
N ASP A 163 -9.00 10.48 5.11
CA ASP A 163 -9.71 10.94 6.32
C ASP A 163 -10.75 9.91 6.77
N ASP A 164 -11.56 9.41 5.84
CA ASP A 164 -12.60 8.42 6.12
C ASP A 164 -12.00 7.10 6.60
N ILE A 165 -10.97 6.59 5.91
CA ILE A 165 -10.27 5.37 6.29
C ILE A 165 -9.64 5.52 7.68
N HIS A 166 -9.03 6.67 7.94
CA HIS A 166 -8.41 6.93 9.24
C HIS A 166 -9.44 6.91 10.38
N ALA A 167 -10.60 7.54 10.17
CA ALA A 167 -11.70 7.52 11.14
C ALA A 167 -12.20 6.10 11.40
N SER A 168 -12.47 5.32 10.35
CA SER A 168 -12.87 3.91 10.48
C SER A 168 -11.83 3.06 11.22
N LEU A 169 -10.53 3.27 10.96
CA LEU A 169 -9.48 2.58 11.70
C LEU A 169 -9.52 2.94 13.20
N GLN A 170 -9.72 4.20 13.55
CA GLN A 170 -9.83 4.63 14.95
C GLN A 170 -11.01 3.97 15.66
N GLU A 171 -12.15 3.87 15.00
CA GLU A 171 -13.34 3.20 15.56
C GLU A 171 -13.10 1.71 15.79
N LEU A 172 -12.51 1.01 14.81
CA LEU A 172 -12.20 -0.42 14.92
C LEU A 172 -11.16 -0.69 16.03
N MET A 173 -10.15 0.17 16.16
CA MET A 173 -9.16 0.07 17.24
C MET A 173 -9.80 0.25 18.63
N ARG A 174 -10.73 1.20 18.79
CA ARG A 174 -11.47 1.38 20.05
C ARG A 174 -12.37 0.19 20.36
N ALA A 175 -13.04 -0.37 19.35
CA ALA A 175 -13.86 -1.56 19.52
C ALA A 175 -13.03 -2.78 19.94
N MET A 176 -11.82 -2.91 19.38
CA MET A 176 -10.88 -3.97 19.75
C MET A 176 -10.44 -3.86 21.22
N ASP A 177 -10.19 -2.64 21.71
CA ASP A 177 -9.76 -2.38 23.10
C ASP A 177 -10.90 -2.55 24.12
N ALA A 178 -12.11 -2.09 23.79
CA ALA A 178 -13.26 -2.14 24.71
C ALA A 178 -13.85 -3.55 24.92
N ARG A 179 -13.71 -4.45 23.94
CA ARG A 179 -14.32 -5.80 23.99
C ARG A 179 -13.42 -6.80 24.68
N ARG A 180 -14.02 -7.78 25.37
CA ARG A 180 -13.29 -8.92 25.93
C ARG A 180 -12.85 -9.86 24.82
N ALA A 181 -11.67 -10.46 24.95
CA ALA A 181 -11.12 -11.34 23.90
C ALA A 181 -12.06 -12.52 23.62
N GLY A 182 -12.36 -12.74 22.34
CA GLY A 182 -13.30 -13.76 21.86
C GLY A 182 -14.70 -13.25 21.48
N GLU A 183 -15.11 -12.06 21.89
CA GLU A 183 -16.40 -11.49 21.49
C GLU A 183 -16.27 -10.72 20.16
N ASP A 184 -16.74 -11.33 19.05
CA ASP A 184 -16.85 -10.70 17.71
C ASP A 184 -15.50 -10.31 17.05
N ASP A 185 -14.40 -10.91 17.49
CA ASP A 185 -13.07 -10.68 16.91
C ASP A 185 -13.03 -11.06 15.41
N ALA A 186 -13.83 -12.03 14.96
CA ALA A 186 -13.96 -12.40 13.55
C ALA A 186 -14.59 -11.27 12.71
N GLY A 187 -15.68 -10.65 13.17
CA GLY A 187 -16.32 -9.54 12.46
C GLY A 187 -15.44 -8.29 12.42
N LEU A 188 -14.65 -8.04 13.48
CA LEU A 188 -13.63 -6.98 13.47
C LEU A 188 -12.52 -7.27 12.46
N LEU A 189 -12.12 -8.53 12.29
CA LEU A 189 -11.07 -8.93 11.35
C LEU A 189 -11.53 -8.74 9.91
N ASP A 190 -12.78 -9.09 9.60
CA ASP A 190 -13.37 -8.87 8.29
C ASP A 190 -13.37 -7.38 7.93
N ARG A 191 -13.83 -6.52 8.85
CA ARG A 191 -13.84 -5.06 8.64
C ARG A 191 -12.45 -4.45 8.51
N LEU A 192 -11.47 -4.91 9.30
CA LEU A 192 -10.08 -4.45 9.15
C LEU A 192 -9.46 -4.92 7.83
N THR A 193 -9.80 -6.12 7.37
CA THR A 193 -9.34 -6.64 6.08
C THR A 193 -9.94 -5.84 4.92
N GLU A 194 -11.22 -5.50 4.99
CA GLU A 194 -11.87 -4.59 4.03
C GLU A 194 -11.18 -3.22 4.01
N LEU A 195 -10.85 -2.68 5.19
CA LEU A 195 -10.11 -1.42 5.30
C LEU A 195 -8.70 -1.51 4.69
N ALA A 196 -8.02 -2.64 4.85
CA ALA A 196 -6.71 -2.90 4.24
C ALA A 196 -6.81 -2.90 2.71
N VAL A 197 -7.82 -3.58 2.15
CA VAL A 197 -8.09 -3.60 0.71
C VAL A 197 -8.38 -2.18 0.19
N ARG A 198 -9.19 -1.41 0.93
CA ARG A 198 -9.47 -0.01 0.56
C ARG A 198 -8.20 0.83 0.50
N VAL A 199 -7.32 0.76 1.52
CA VAL A 199 -6.05 1.50 1.50
C VAL A 199 -5.14 1.05 0.35
N GLU A 200 -5.06 -0.25 0.10
CA GLU A 200 -4.23 -0.79 -0.96
C GLU A 200 -4.73 -0.38 -2.36
N SER A 201 -6.05 -0.27 -2.56
CA SER A 201 -6.60 0.21 -3.82
C SER A 201 -6.12 1.62 -4.20
N LEU A 202 -5.79 2.44 -3.19
CA LEU A 202 -5.27 3.79 -3.38
C LEU A 202 -3.82 3.81 -3.85
N SER A 203 -3.07 2.71 -3.66
CA SER A 203 -1.68 2.55 -4.11
C SER A 203 -1.54 2.68 -5.65
N GLY A 204 -2.63 2.50 -6.41
CA GLY A 204 -2.65 2.72 -7.86
C GLY A 204 -2.20 4.12 -8.30
N HIS A 205 -2.23 5.11 -7.40
CA HIS A 205 -1.78 6.47 -7.68
C HIS A 205 -0.27 6.68 -7.48
N SER A 206 0.46 5.69 -6.95
CA SER A 206 1.90 5.81 -6.61
C SER A 206 2.74 6.35 -7.77
N GLY A 207 2.49 5.87 -8.99
CA GLY A 207 3.19 6.32 -10.19
C GLY A 207 3.06 7.82 -10.43
N ARG A 208 1.86 8.38 -10.24
CA ARG A 208 1.60 9.82 -10.44
C ARG A 208 2.28 10.68 -9.38
N PHE A 209 2.27 10.28 -8.11
CA PHE A 209 2.99 10.99 -7.04
C PHE A 209 4.52 10.92 -7.24
N SER A 210 5.03 9.76 -7.63
CA SER A 210 6.46 9.58 -7.93
C SER A 210 6.90 10.45 -9.11
N ALA A 211 6.13 10.46 -10.20
CA ALA A 211 6.36 11.31 -11.36
C ALA A 211 6.33 12.80 -10.98
N SER A 212 5.31 13.23 -10.21
CA SER A 212 5.20 14.62 -9.74
C SER A 212 6.44 15.06 -8.95
N ARG A 213 6.97 14.22 -8.06
CA ARG A 213 8.20 14.51 -7.31
C ARG A 213 9.43 14.59 -8.22
N ALA A 214 9.50 13.76 -9.25
CA ALA A 214 10.59 13.82 -10.23
C ALA A 214 10.52 15.12 -11.05
N TYR A 215 9.33 15.50 -11.52
CA TYR A 215 9.12 16.74 -12.28
C TYR A 215 9.37 17.98 -11.43
N GLU A 216 8.95 18.01 -10.15
CA GLU A 216 9.30 19.09 -9.21
C GLU A 216 10.83 19.31 -9.15
N ARG A 217 11.61 18.23 -9.04
CA ARG A 217 13.08 18.33 -9.01
C ARG A 217 13.64 18.93 -10.30
N ILE A 218 13.06 18.60 -11.46
CA ILE A 218 13.48 19.19 -12.74
C ILE A 218 13.17 20.69 -12.77
N VAL A 219 11.97 21.10 -12.35
CA VAL A 219 11.58 22.52 -12.27
C VAL A 219 12.58 23.29 -11.42
N LEU A 220 12.87 22.82 -10.20
CA LEU A 220 13.80 23.49 -9.29
C LEU A 220 15.23 23.55 -9.86
N ALA A 221 15.70 22.46 -10.49
CA ALA A 221 17.00 22.46 -11.15
C ALA A 221 17.08 23.48 -12.28
N ARG A 222 16.04 23.61 -13.11
CA ARG A 222 16.01 24.60 -14.20
C ARG A 222 15.97 26.02 -13.72
N ILE A 223 15.21 26.31 -12.66
CA ILE A 223 15.21 27.61 -12.01
C ILE A 223 16.61 27.96 -11.50
N GLN A 224 17.28 27.02 -10.83
CA GLN A 224 18.65 27.22 -10.35
C GLN A 224 19.63 27.49 -11.50
N GLU A 225 19.48 26.80 -12.62
CA GLU A 225 20.30 26.99 -13.82
C GLU A 225 20.13 28.35 -14.50
N LEU A 226 19.02 29.06 -14.25
CA LEU A 226 18.83 30.44 -14.74
C LEU A 226 19.84 31.40 -14.11
N ARG A 227 20.38 31.05 -12.93
CA ARG A 227 21.25 31.92 -12.12
C ARG A 227 20.62 33.30 -11.93
N GLU A 228 19.35 33.28 -11.54
CA GLU A 228 18.57 34.50 -11.43
C GLU A 228 19.15 35.47 -10.38
N GLN A 229 19.15 36.75 -10.73
CA GLN A 229 19.38 37.86 -9.81
C GLN A 229 18.14 38.73 -9.78
N ARG A 230 17.91 39.37 -8.64
CA ARG A 230 16.70 40.13 -8.38
C ARG A 230 16.69 41.43 -9.18
N ILE A 231 15.57 41.70 -9.84
CA ILE A 231 15.20 43.03 -10.32
C ILE A 231 14.41 43.72 -9.21
N GLU A 232 14.84 44.91 -8.80
CA GLU A 232 14.17 45.67 -7.73
C GLU A 232 12.68 45.89 -8.01
N GLY A 233 11.85 45.66 -7.00
CA GLY A 233 10.40 45.80 -7.10
C GLY A 233 9.65 44.62 -7.74
N MET A 234 10.32 43.56 -8.18
CA MET A 234 9.68 42.36 -8.73
C MET A 234 10.15 41.08 -8.01
N PRO A 235 9.28 40.09 -7.76
CA PRO A 235 9.69 38.77 -7.33
C PRO A 235 10.43 38.05 -8.46
N THR A 236 11.37 37.19 -8.07
CA THR A 236 12.05 36.31 -9.03
C THR A 236 11.19 35.12 -9.44
N ILE A 237 11.62 34.35 -10.44
CA ILE A 237 10.93 33.12 -10.83
C ILE A 237 10.96 32.11 -9.68
N SER A 238 12.11 31.96 -8.98
CA SER A 238 12.18 31.08 -7.81
C SER A 238 11.23 31.49 -6.71
N GLU A 239 11.18 32.78 -6.34
CA GLU A 239 10.31 33.27 -5.27
C GLU A 239 8.82 33.10 -5.60
N PHE A 240 8.45 33.33 -6.86
CA PHE A 240 7.09 33.08 -7.32
C PHE A 240 6.76 31.59 -7.24
N MET A 241 7.66 30.72 -7.69
CA MET A 241 7.46 29.27 -7.67
C MET A 241 7.40 28.71 -6.26
N GLU A 242 8.24 29.18 -5.34
CA GLU A 242 8.19 28.78 -3.94
C GLU A 242 6.83 29.10 -3.31
N ARG A 243 6.23 30.24 -3.67
CA ARG A 243 4.93 30.67 -3.13
C ARG A 243 3.72 30.04 -3.80
N ARG A 244 3.80 29.71 -5.10
CA ARG A 244 2.63 29.30 -5.91
C ARG A 244 2.65 27.84 -6.37
N PHE A 245 3.83 27.26 -6.49
CA PHE A 245 4.02 25.86 -6.87
C PHE A 245 4.41 24.98 -5.66
N GLY A 246 5.29 25.48 -4.78
CA GLY A 246 5.76 24.76 -3.59
C GLY A 246 4.64 24.17 -2.71
N PRO A 247 3.62 24.93 -2.31
CA PRO A 247 2.54 24.42 -1.45
C PRO A 247 1.74 23.26 -2.08
N ALA A 248 1.58 23.26 -3.41
CA ALA A 248 0.92 22.18 -4.11
C ALA A 248 1.74 20.88 -4.05
N MET A 249 3.06 20.99 -4.21
CA MET A 249 3.96 19.83 -4.11
C MET A 249 4.04 19.30 -2.69
N GLU A 250 4.05 20.18 -1.68
CA GLU A 250 4.01 19.77 -0.28
C GLU A 250 2.70 19.04 0.07
N THR A 251 1.56 19.51 -0.47
CA THR A 251 0.28 18.80 -0.34
C THR A 251 0.39 17.39 -0.91
N CYS A 252 0.98 17.24 -2.10
CA CYS A 252 1.15 15.92 -2.72
C CYS A 252 2.04 14.99 -1.88
N ARG A 253 3.17 15.51 -1.36
CA ARG A 253 4.07 14.74 -0.48
C ARG A 253 3.40 14.33 0.83
N SER A 254 2.70 15.27 1.48
CA SER A 254 2.03 15.05 2.75
C SER A 254 0.94 13.98 2.64
N VAL A 255 0.08 14.07 1.61
CA VAL A 255 -0.98 13.08 1.38
C VAL A 255 -0.41 11.69 1.11
N TRP A 256 0.64 11.60 0.29
CA TRP A 256 1.28 10.31 0.00
C TRP A 256 1.94 9.70 1.25
N SER A 257 2.67 10.49 2.03
CA SER A 257 3.24 10.01 3.29
C SER A 257 2.16 9.55 4.28
N ARG A 258 1.02 10.25 4.33
CA ARG A 258 -0.12 9.86 5.15
C ARG A 258 -0.74 8.54 4.69
N HIS A 259 -0.85 8.30 3.38
CA HIS A 259 -1.27 7.00 2.84
C HIS A 259 -0.39 5.88 3.36
N GLU A 260 0.94 6.00 3.23
CA GLU A 260 1.90 5.00 3.70
C GLU A 260 1.78 4.74 5.22
N GLN A 261 1.61 5.80 6.00
CA GLN A 261 1.43 5.69 7.45
C GLN A 261 0.12 4.98 7.83
N ILE A 262 -0.99 5.28 7.14
CA ILE A 262 -2.28 4.64 7.38
C ILE A 262 -2.21 3.16 6.97
N ALA A 263 -1.65 2.85 5.80
CA ALA A 263 -1.44 1.47 5.35
C ALA A 263 -0.68 0.65 6.38
N ALA A 264 0.45 1.18 6.88
CA ALA A 264 1.24 0.51 7.91
C ALA A 264 0.47 0.32 9.22
N ARG A 265 -0.40 1.27 9.60
CA ARG A 265 -1.24 1.16 10.81
C ARG A 265 -2.35 0.12 10.65
N VAL A 266 -3.00 0.06 9.48
CA VAL A 266 -4.02 -0.95 9.19
C VAL A 266 -3.41 -2.34 9.21
N ALA A 267 -2.26 -2.53 8.56
CA ALA A 267 -1.54 -3.81 8.57
C ALA A 267 -1.22 -4.29 10.00
N ARG A 268 -0.69 -3.39 10.85
CA ARG A 268 -0.45 -3.71 12.26
C ARG A 268 -1.72 -4.05 13.03
N ALA A 269 -2.83 -3.36 12.78
CA ALA A 269 -4.11 -3.67 13.43
C ALA A 269 -4.63 -5.06 13.04
N VAL A 270 -4.50 -5.43 11.76
CA VAL A 270 -4.83 -6.78 11.26
C VAL A 270 -3.96 -7.83 11.96
N ASP A 271 -2.65 -7.62 12.05
CA ASP A 271 -1.73 -8.57 12.69
C ASP A 271 -2.02 -8.75 14.18
N LEU A 272 -2.32 -7.66 14.90
CA LEU A 272 -2.70 -7.71 16.31
C LEU A 272 -3.98 -8.50 16.53
N LEU A 273 -5.01 -8.25 15.71
CA LEU A 273 -6.28 -8.95 15.83
C LEU A 273 -6.16 -10.43 15.46
N ARG A 274 -5.42 -10.75 14.40
CA ARG A 274 -5.12 -12.14 14.01
C ARG A 274 -4.41 -12.89 15.15
N THR A 275 -3.45 -12.25 15.81
CA THR A 275 -2.75 -12.81 16.97
C THR A 275 -3.72 -13.05 18.13
N ARG A 276 -4.61 -12.09 18.42
CA ARG A 276 -5.64 -12.23 19.47
C ARG A 276 -6.62 -13.37 19.18
N VAL A 277 -7.08 -13.51 17.94
CA VAL A 277 -7.96 -14.61 17.49
C VAL A 277 -7.28 -15.95 17.69
N ASN A 278 -6.03 -16.10 17.22
CA ASN A 278 -5.25 -17.33 17.37
C ASN A 278 -5.08 -17.72 18.84
N LEU A 279 -4.71 -16.77 19.71
CA LEU A 279 -4.57 -17.02 21.15
C LEU A 279 -5.89 -17.43 21.82
N THR A 280 -7.02 -16.89 21.36
CA THR A 280 -8.34 -17.26 21.89
C THR A 280 -8.70 -18.69 21.45
N GLN A 281 -8.47 -19.03 20.17
CA GLN A 281 -8.67 -20.38 19.66
C GLN A 281 -7.80 -21.41 20.38
N GLU A 282 -6.51 -21.13 20.61
CA GLU A 282 -5.60 -22.00 21.37
C GLU A 282 -6.08 -22.23 22.82
N ARG A 283 -6.57 -21.18 23.48
CA ARG A 283 -7.15 -21.28 24.83
C ARG A 283 -8.38 -22.17 24.85
N ASP A 284 -9.26 -22.08 23.85
CA ASP A 284 -10.46 -22.90 23.77
C ASP A 284 -10.14 -24.36 23.47
N VAL A 285 -9.19 -24.63 22.56
CA VAL A 285 -8.68 -26.00 22.33
C VAL A 285 -8.09 -26.59 23.61
N THR A 286 -7.28 -25.82 24.34
CA THR A 286 -6.69 -26.27 25.62
C THR A 286 -7.77 -26.59 26.66
N ARG A 287 -8.82 -25.76 26.77
CA ARG A 287 -9.95 -26.01 27.67
C ARG A 287 -10.71 -27.28 27.30
N LEU A 288 -10.96 -27.50 26.01
CA LEU A 288 -11.64 -28.70 25.52
C LEU A 288 -10.83 -29.96 25.85
N LEU A 289 -9.52 -29.95 25.61
CA LEU A 289 -8.64 -31.06 25.95
C LEU A 289 -8.65 -31.37 27.47
N ALA A 290 -8.59 -30.34 28.32
CA ALA A 290 -8.68 -30.52 29.77
C ALA A 290 -10.05 -31.09 30.22
N GLY A 291 -11.14 -30.73 29.53
CA GLY A 291 -12.47 -31.29 29.77
C GLY A 291 -12.57 -32.76 29.37
N LEU A 292 -11.96 -33.14 28.24
CA LEU A 292 -11.86 -34.52 27.79
C LEU A 292 -11.07 -35.37 28.78
N GLU A 293 -9.94 -34.86 29.28
CA GLU A 293 -9.12 -35.57 30.29
C GLU A 293 -9.94 -35.87 31.56
N ARG A 294 -10.70 -34.89 32.07
CA ARG A 294 -11.58 -35.10 33.24
C ARG A 294 -12.64 -36.15 32.98
N THR A 295 -13.25 -36.11 31.80
CA THR A 295 -14.31 -37.06 31.43
C THR A 295 -13.76 -38.48 31.30
N ALA A 296 -12.62 -38.62 30.62
CA ALA A 296 -11.91 -39.89 30.50
C ALA A 296 -11.50 -40.44 31.88
N ARG A 297 -11.03 -39.58 32.78
CA ARG A 297 -10.65 -39.97 34.14
C ARG A 297 -11.84 -40.44 34.97
N ASN A 298 -12.99 -39.78 34.85
CA ASN A 298 -14.23 -40.22 35.48
C ASN A 298 -14.72 -41.56 34.91
N GLN A 299 -14.59 -41.78 33.60
CA GLN A 299 -14.90 -43.06 32.97
C GLN A 299 -14.00 -44.19 33.48
N LEU A 300 -12.70 -43.92 33.65
CA LEU A 300 -11.77 -44.90 34.25
C LEU A 300 -12.14 -45.25 35.69
N HIS A 301 -12.56 -44.27 36.50
CA HIS A 301 -12.98 -44.53 37.88
C HIS A 301 -14.26 -45.37 37.96
N LEU A 302 -15.25 -45.11 37.11
CA LEU A 302 -16.47 -45.92 37.02
C LEU A 302 -16.15 -47.35 36.56
N GLN A 303 -15.25 -47.50 35.59
CA GLN A 303 -14.81 -48.82 35.15
C GLN A 303 -14.11 -49.59 36.27
N HIS A 304 -13.23 -48.95 37.04
CA HIS A 304 -12.58 -49.57 38.20
C HIS A 304 -13.59 -49.98 39.29
N ALA A 305 -14.65 -49.19 39.51
CA ALA A 305 -15.69 -49.52 40.46
C ALA A 305 -16.49 -50.77 40.03
N VAL A 306 -16.82 -50.87 38.73
CA VAL A 306 -17.50 -52.06 38.15
C VAL A 306 -16.58 -53.29 38.18
N GLU A 307 -15.28 -53.11 37.90
CA GLU A 307 -14.30 -54.19 38.01
C GLU A 307 -14.22 -54.73 39.44
N GLY A 308 -14.19 -53.87 40.46
CA GLY A 308 -14.21 -54.29 41.88
C GLY A 308 -15.46 -55.10 42.25
N LEU A 309 -16.63 -54.70 41.74
CA LEU A 309 -17.87 -55.45 41.95
C LEU A 309 -17.87 -56.81 41.22
N SER A 310 -17.30 -56.88 40.02
CA SER A 310 -17.18 -58.13 39.25
C SER A 310 -16.30 -59.17 39.95
N VAL A 311 -15.23 -58.74 40.64
CA VAL A 311 -14.38 -59.64 41.44
C VAL A 311 -15.19 -60.31 42.54
N ALA A 312 -16.02 -59.54 43.26
CA ALA A 312 -16.87 -60.07 44.30
C ALA A 312 -17.90 -61.07 43.75
N ALA A 313 -18.58 -60.71 42.64
CA ALA A 313 -19.56 -61.58 42.01
C ALA A 313 -18.95 -62.89 41.48
N ILE A 314 -17.84 -62.81 40.74
CA ILE A 314 -17.15 -63.99 40.17
C ILE A 314 -16.61 -64.88 41.29
N SER A 315 -16.02 -64.30 42.34
CA SER A 315 -15.48 -65.07 43.47
C SER A 315 -16.58 -65.86 44.18
N TYR A 316 -17.77 -65.26 44.37
CA TYR A 316 -18.93 -65.96 44.93
C TYR A 316 -19.38 -67.12 44.04
N TYR A 317 -19.50 -66.89 42.72
CA TYR A 317 -19.88 -67.95 41.78
C TYR A 317 -18.89 -69.11 41.77
N VAL A 318 -17.58 -68.83 41.67
CA VAL A 318 -16.53 -69.87 41.67
C VAL A 318 -16.55 -70.65 42.98
N LEU A 319 -16.73 -69.98 44.12
CA LEU A 319 -16.82 -70.64 45.42
C LEU A 319 -18.06 -71.56 45.49
N SER A 320 -19.21 -71.10 45.00
CA SER A 320 -20.44 -71.92 44.97
C SER A 320 -20.27 -73.19 44.13
N ILE A 321 -19.56 -73.10 42.99
CA ILE A 321 -19.28 -74.23 42.10
C ILE A 321 -18.28 -75.18 42.75
N ALA A 322 -17.21 -74.66 43.38
CA ALA A 322 -16.23 -75.47 44.09
C ALA A 322 -16.85 -76.23 45.27
N ALA A 323 -17.72 -75.57 46.05
CA ALA A 323 -18.47 -76.18 47.13
C ALA A 323 -19.41 -77.30 46.62
N ALA A 324 -20.12 -77.05 45.52
CA ALA A 324 -20.95 -78.08 44.86
C ALA A 324 -20.11 -79.27 44.36
N GLY A 325 -18.94 -79.01 43.79
CA GLY A 325 -17.98 -80.03 43.34
C GLY A 325 -17.42 -80.87 44.49
N LEU A 326 -17.05 -80.24 45.61
CA LEU A 326 -16.61 -80.93 46.83
C LEU A 326 -17.70 -81.84 47.41
N LYS A 327 -18.95 -81.35 47.45
CA LYS A 327 -20.10 -82.14 47.88
C LYS A 327 -20.36 -83.34 46.95
N ALA A 328 -20.14 -83.18 45.65
CA ALA A 328 -20.23 -84.28 44.68
C ALA A 328 -19.07 -85.28 44.82
N LEU A 329 -17.86 -84.82 45.14
CA LEU A 329 -16.67 -85.67 45.33
C LEU A 329 -16.75 -86.53 46.59
N HIS A 330 -17.47 -86.08 47.63
CA HIS A 330 -17.65 -86.83 48.88
C HIS A 330 -18.45 -88.14 48.68
N VAL A 331 -19.12 -88.32 47.53
CA VAL A 331 -19.74 -89.59 47.12
C VAL A 331 -18.68 -90.65 46.77
N VAL A 332 -17.42 -90.23 46.52
CA VAL A 332 -16.27 -91.10 46.21
C VAL A 332 -15.32 -91.16 47.41
N LYS A 333 -15.74 -91.81 48.51
CA LYS A 333 -14.96 -92.26 49.70
C LYS A 333 -13.52 -91.71 49.88
N LEU A 334 -13.38 -90.40 50.10
CA LEU A 334 -12.14 -89.76 50.57
C LEU A 334 -12.38 -89.15 51.97
N PRO A 335 -11.46 -89.31 52.93
CA PRO A 335 -11.66 -88.94 54.32
C PRO A 335 -11.33 -87.47 54.56
N VAL A 336 -12.12 -86.56 53.99
CA VAL A 336 -11.96 -85.11 54.21
C VAL A 336 -13.30 -84.53 54.65
N ASP A 337 -13.29 -83.85 55.80
CA ASP A 337 -14.44 -83.19 56.39
C ASP A 337 -14.86 -81.98 55.52
N PRO A 338 -16.06 -81.98 54.90
CA PRO A 338 -16.44 -81.01 53.87
C PRO A 338 -16.43 -79.56 54.36
N GLU A 339 -16.79 -79.31 55.62
CA GLU A 339 -16.91 -77.95 56.18
C GLU A 339 -15.53 -77.29 56.39
N LEU A 340 -14.51 -78.06 56.78
CA LEU A 340 -13.13 -77.58 56.91
C LEU A 340 -12.50 -77.32 55.53
N ALA A 341 -12.76 -78.18 54.55
CA ALA A 341 -12.27 -78.01 53.19
C ALA A 341 -12.91 -76.80 52.49
N GLU A 342 -14.21 -76.56 52.68
CA GLU A 342 -14.94 -75.42 52.12
C GLU A 342 -14.42 -74.09 52.69
N GLY A 343 -14.18 -74.01 54.00
CA GLY A 343 -13.60 -72.82 54.64
C GLY A 343 -12.15 -72.53 54.23
N LEU A 344 -11.32 -73.57 54.04
CA LEU A 344 -9.92 -73.40 53.62
C LEU A 344 -9.79 -72.95 52.16
N LEU A 345 -10.78 -73.24 51.31
CA LEU A 345 -10.79 -72.94 49.88
C LEU A 345 -11.17 -71.48 49.54
N ILE A 346 -11.81 -70.77 50.49
CA ILE A 346 -12.23 -69.36 50.30
C ILE A 346 -11.02 -68.47 50.02
N LEU A 347 -9.99 -68.53 50.86
CA LEU A 347 -8.80 -67.69 50.76
C LEU A 347 -8.03 -67.87 49.43
N PRO A 348 -7.70 -69.11 49.00
CA PRO A 348 -7.00 -69.33 47.74
C PRO A 348 -7.86 -68.98 46.52
N VAL A 349 -9.17 -69.25 46.51
CA VAL A 349 -10.04 -68.88 45.36
C VAL A 349 -10.10 -67.36 45.18
N VAL A 350 -10.30 -66.62 46.27
CA VAL A 350 -10.32 -65.15 46.21
C VAL A 350 -8.96 -64.60 45.74
N LEU A 351 -7.85 -65.14 46.24
CA LEU A 351 -6.50 -64.73 45.80
C LEU A 351 -6.22 -65.09 44.34
N ILE A 352 -6.69 -66.24 43.86
CA ILE A 352 -6.53 -66.68 42.46
C ILE A 352 -7.37 -65.80 41.52
N VAL A 353 -8.64 -65.57 41.83
CA VAL A 353 -9.52 -64.71 41.01
C VAL A 353 -8.98 -63.28 40.96
N PHE A 354 -8.55 -62.74 42.11
CA PHE A 354 -7.89 -61.44 42.17
C PHE A 354 -6.58 -61.42 41.37
N GLY A 355 -5.77 -62.47 41.46
CA GLY A 355 -4.52 -62.61 40.71
C GLY A 355 -4.71 -62.70 39.20
N ILE A 356 -5.71 -63.46 38.72
CA ILE A 356 -6.05 -63.60 37.30
C ILE A 356 -6.52 -62.25 36.72
N ILE A 357 -7.41 -61.56 37.43
CA ILE A 357 -7.91 -60.25 36.99
C ILE A 357 -6.77 -59.22 36.99
N LYS A 358 -5.93 -59.19 38.03
CA LYS A 358 -4.75 -58.30 38.08
C LYS A 358 -3.73 -58.60 36.97
N ARG A 359 -3.53 -59.87 36.60
CA ARG A 359 -2.61 -60.27 35.52
C ARG A 359 -3.15 -59.92 34.13
N SER A 360 -4.45 -60.06 33.91
CA SER A 360 -5.10 -59.61 32.67
C SER A 360 -4.99 -58.09 32.47
N ARG A 361 -4.94 -57.34 33.58
CA ARG A 361 -4.75 -55.88 33.62
C ARG A 361 -3.34 -55.45 33.18
N THR A 362 -2.31 -56.13 33.66
CA THR A 362 -0.93 -55.86 33.23
C THR A 362 -0.69 -56.22 31.76
N GLN A 363 -1.44 -57.19 31.22
CA GLN A 363 -1.32 -57.58 29.81
C GLN A 363 -2.02 -56.57 28.89
N LYS A 364 -3.25 -56.12 29.21
CA LYS A 364 -3.96 -55.09 28.45
C LYS A 364 -3.31 -53.71 28.50
N SER A 365 -2.70 -53.32 29.63
CA SER A 365 -1.94 -52.07 29.74
C SER A 365 -0.65 -52.07 28.90
N ASN A 366 -0.10 -53.26 28.61
CA ASN A 366 1.10 -53.38 27.79
C ASN A 366 0.75 -53.33 26.29
N GLU A 367 -0.41 -53.86 25.89
CA GLU A 367 -0.91 -53.79 24.51
C GLU A 367 -1.32 -52.36 24.10
N SER A 368 -1.93 -51.59 24.99
CA SER A 368 -2.30 -50.19 24.70
C SER A 368 -1.09 -49.25 24.60
N HIS A 369 -0.02 -49.50 25.36
CA HIS A 369 1.25 -48.78 25.21
C HIS A 369 1.96 -49.09 23.88
N VAL A 370 1.85 -50.31 23.37
CA VAL A 370 2.43 -50.72 22.08
C VAL A 370 1.65 -50.13 20.89
N GLN A 371 0.33 -50.03 20.97
CA GLN A 371 -0.49 -49.38 19.92
C GLN A 371 -0.35 -47.85 19.88
N ALA A 372 -0.17 -47.19 21.03
CA ALA A 372 0.08 -45.74 21.05
C ALA A 372 1.43 -45.35 20.40
N ILE A 373 2.44 -46.23 20.49
CA ILE A 373 3.75 -46.02 19.86
C ILE A 373 3.71 -46.28 18.35
N SER A 374 2.84 -47.15 17.85
CA SER A 374 2.70 -47.39 16.40
C SER A 374 1.86 -46.31 15.69
N ALA A 375 0.90 -45.69 16.37
CA ALA A 375 0.06 -44.63 15.80
C ALA A 375 0.74 -43.24 15.76
N GLY A 376 1.76 -42.99 16.59
CA GLY A 376 2.54 -41.74 16.57
C GLY A 376 3.68 -41.69 15.54
N ARG A 377 3.77 -42.69 14.65
CA ARG A 377 4.83 -42.82 13.63
C ARG A 377 4.30 -42.78 12.18
N ALA A 378 3.04 -42.40 11.97
CA ALA A 378 2.43 -42.22 10.65
C ALA A 378 2.22 -40.73 10.33
#